data_AF-A0A164XJ25-F1
#
_entry.id   AF-A0A164XJ25-F1
#
_cell.length_a   1.000
_cell.length_b   1.000
_cell.length_c   1.000
_cell.angle_alpha   90.00
_cell.angle_beta   90.00
_cell.angle_gamma   90.00
#
_symmetry.space_group_name_H-M   'P 1'
#
loop_
_entity.id
_entity.type
_entity.pdbx_description
1 polymer ?
#
loop_
_entity_poly.entity_id
_entity_poly.type
_entity_poly.pdbx_seq_one_letter_code
_entity_poly.pdbx_strand_id
1 'polypeptide(L)' 'MVPNVGCIVDLTATSRYYNPQVFIERGIHHEKIFCAGHVVPKSKTVRR' A
#
# COMPACT_ATOMS: atom_id res chain seq x y z
N MET A 1 12.91 7.38 10.21
CA MET A 1 12.78 6.29 9.23
C MET A 1 12.57 4.99 10.00
N VAL A 2 11.76 4.07 9.48
CA VAL A 2 11.59 2.75 10.09
C VAL A 2 12.67 1.82 9.51
N PRO A 3 13.62 1.33 10.32
CA PRO A 3 14.67 0.43 9.83
C PRO A 3 14.10 -0.94 9.45
N ASN A 4 14.77 -1.65 8.53
CA ASN A 4 14.45 -3.03 8.10
C ASN A 4 13.09 -3.23 7.42
N VAL A 5 12.60 -2.22 6.69
CA VAL A 5 11.38 -2.35 5.87
C VAL A 5 11.75 -2.75 4.44
N GLY A 6 11.31 -3.93 4.01
CA GLY A 6 11.47 -4.39 2.62
C GLY A 6 10.23 -4.14 1.73
N CYS A 7 9.06 -3.96 2.33
CA CYS A 7 7.79 -3.82 1.61
C CYS A 7 6.79 -2.93 2.36
N ILE A 8 6.00 -2.15 1.63
CA ILE A 8 4.86 -1.38 2.10
C ILE A 8 3.63 -1.83 1.31
N VAL A 9 2.58 -2.25 2.03
CA VAL A 9 1.26 -2.50 1.45
C VAL A 9 0.32 -1.36 1.84
N ASP A 10 -0.06 -0.55 0.86
CA ASP A 10 -0.95 0.59 1.05
C ASP A 10 -2.40 0.19 0.83
N LEU A 11 -3.21 0.28 1.89
CA LEU A 11 -4.63 -0.07 1.88
C LEU A 11 -5.57 1.14 1.72
N THR A 12 -5.05 2.35 1.61
CA THR A 12 -5.91 3.55 1.58
C THR A 12 -6.72 3.62 0.28
N ALA A 13 -7.97 4.10 0.37
CA ALA A 13 -8.85 4.29 -0.78
C ALA A 13 -8.52 5.54 -1.64
N THR A 14 -7.28 6.04 -1.58
CA THR A 14 -6.87 7.26 -2.29
C THR A 14 -5.38 7.27 -2.58
N SER A 15 -4.95 8.07 -3.56
CA SER A 15 -3.54 8.33 -3.91
C SER A 15 -3.04 9.69 -3.42
N ARG A 16 -3.84 10.41 -2.61
CA ARG A 16 -3.59 11.82 -2.26
C ARG A 16 -2.66 12.03 -1.07
N TYR A 17 -2.46 11.03 -0.23
CA TYR A 17 -1.79 11.24 1.06
C TYR A 17 -0.27 11.37 0.97
N TYR A 18 0.35 10.74 -0.02
CA TYR A 18 1.80 10.78 -0.20
C TYR A 18 2.18 10.30 -1.61
N ASN A 19 3.41 10.60 -2.03
CA ASN A 19 4.00 10.06 -3.25
C ASN A 19 4.75 8.74 -2.93
N PRO A 20 4.35 7.58 -3.48
CA PRO A 20 5.02 6.30 -3.20
C PRO A 20 6.47 6.24 -3.70
N GLN A 21 6.88 7.10 -4.63
CA GLN A 21 8.26 7.12 -5.16
C GLN A 21 9.32 7.32 -4.07
N VAL A 22 8.98 8.02 -2.98
CA VAL A 22 9.92 8.23 -1.85
C VAL A 22 10.37 6.93 -1.18
N PHE A 23 9.61 5.85 -1.33
CA PHE A 23 9.95 4.51 -0.83
C PHE A 23 10.60 3.66 -1.93
N ILE A 24 10.05 3.70 -3.15
CA ILE A 24 10.54 2.94 -4.30
C ILE A 24 11.98 3.31 -4.62
N GLU A 25 12.31 4.60 -4.64
CA GLU A 25 13.68 5.12 -4.87
C GLU A 25 14.71 4.62 -3.83
N ARG A 26 14.23 4.15 -2.67
CA ARG A 26 15.06 3.59 -1.59
C ARG A 26 15.14 2.07 -1.63
N GLY A 27 14.63 1.45 -2.69
CA GLY A 27 14.60 0.00 -2.85
C GLY A 27 13.52 -0.71 -2.02
N ILE A 28 12.54 0.02 -1.48
CA ILE A 28 11.42 -0.56 -0.74
C ILE A 28 10.32 -0.91 -1.73
N HIS A 29 9.87 -2.17 -1.73
CA HIS A 29 8.73 -2.58 -2.55
C HIS A 29 7.46 -1.87 -2.06
N HIS A 30 6.67 -1.32 -2.98
CA HIS A 30 5.42 -0.64 -2.65
C HIS A 30 4.29 -1.24 -3.48
N GLU A 31 3.26 -1.73 -2.79
CA GLU A 31 2.08 -2.35 -3.41
C GLU A 31 0.82 -1.63 -2.94
N LYS A 32 -0.04 -1.24 -3.89
CA LYS A 32 -1.27 -0.49 -3.62
C LYS A 32 -2.50 -1.39 -3.79
N ILE A 33 -3.24 -1.59 -2.71
CA ILE A 33 -4.54 -2.27 -2.73
C ILE A 33 -5.61 -1.29 -2.25
N PHE A 34 -6.43 -0.79 -3.17
CA PHE A 34 -7.50 0.15 -2.80
C PHE A 34 -8.58 -0.54 -1.94
N CYS A 35 -8.58 -0.28 -0.64
CA CYS A 35 -9.60 -0.78 0.28
C CYS A 35 -10.53 0.37 0.70
N ALA A 36 -11.80 0.27 0.28
CA ALA A 36 -12.85 1.19 0.73
C ALA A 36 -13.09 1.05 2.23
N GLY A 37 -13.27 2.18 2.92
CA GLY A 37 -13.68 2.18 4.33
C GLY A 37 -15.10 1.63 4.52
N HIS A 38 -15.41 1.18 5.74
CA HIS A 38 -16.73 0.68 6.15
C HIS A 38 -17.28 -0.52 5.33
N VAL A 39 -16.45 -1.17 4.52
CA VAL A 39 -16.83 -2.32 3.69
C VAL A 39 -15.75 -3.40 3.80
N VAL A 40 -16.17 -4.65 4.01
CA VAL A 40 -15.25 -5.80 3.96
C VAL A 40 -14.73 -5.95 2.52
N PRO A 41 -13.40 -6.00 2.29
CA PRO A 41 -12.84 -6.20 0.97
C PRO A 41 -13.40 -7.46 0.31
N LYS A 42 -13.77 -7.36 -0.98
CA LYS A 42 -14.25 -8.50 -1.76
C LYS A 42 -13.11 -9.51 -1.95
N SER A 43 -13.43 -10.80 -2.09
CA SER A 43 -12.42 -11.85 -2.34
C SER A 43 -11.55 -11.61 -3.58
N LYS A 44 -12.00 -10.76 -4.52
CA LYS A 44 -11.17 -10.36 -5.67
C LYS A 44 -9.99 -9.45 -5.30
N THR A 45 -10.08 -8.75 -4.17
CA THR A 45 -9.08 -7.84 -3.62
C THR A 45 -8.06 -8.60 -2.76
N VAL A 46 -8.49 -9.70 -2.14
CA VAL A 46 -7.65 -10.57 -1.31
C VAL A 46 -7.36 -11.86 -2.09
N ARG A 47 -6.24 -11.90 -2.80
CA ARG A 47 -5.79 -13.09 -3.54
C ARG A 47 -4.50 -13.63 -2.93
N ARG A 48 -4.36 -14.96 -2.92
CA ARG A 48 -3.15 -15.67 -2.50
C ARG A 48 -2.14 -15.70 -3.63
#